data_AF-A0A3C0TVB7-F1
#
_entry.id   AF-A0A3C0TVB7-F1
#
_cell.length_a   1.000
_cell.length_b   1.000
_cell.length_c   1.000
_cell.angle_alpha   90.00
_cell.angle_beta   90.00
_cell.angle_gamma   90.00
#
_symmetry.space_group_name_H-M   'P 1'
#
loop_
_entity.id
_entity.type
_entity.pdbx_description
1 polymer ?
#
loop_
_entity_poly.entity_id
_entity_poly.type
_entity_poly.pdbx_seq_one_letter_code
_entity_poly.pdbx_strand_id
1 'polypeptide(L)' 'MEFVGKEAAGARLLGLALRLAHTLTGGTGGILNNCPLHLIPNGLRLRIPAKFADLDGEVLRKRLRQLAKALNREALLEIG' A
#
# COMPACT_ATOMS: atom_id res chain seq x y z
N MET A 1 -19.66 18.95 -3.78
CA MET A 1 -19.68 17.83 -4.74
C MET A 1 -19.55 16.54 -3.92
N GLU A 2 -20.67 15.89 -3.61
CA GLU A 2 -20.67 14.60 -2.91
C GLU A 2 -20.56 13.48 -3.94
N PHE A 3 -19.46 12.75 -3.91
CA PHE A 3 -19.33 11.52 -4.68
C PHE A 3 -19.96 10.39 -3.84
N VAL A 4 -21.14 9.93 -4.24
CA VAL A 4 -21.86 8.81 -3.59
C VAL A 4 -21.97 7.67 -4.59
N GLY A 5 -21.59 6.45 -4.20
CA GLY A 5 -21.70 5.25 -5.06
C GLY A 5 -20.43 4.41 -5.16
N LYS A 6 -20.41 3.45 -6.09
CA LYS A 6 -19.28 2.53 -6.34
C LYS A 6 -18.02 3.30 -6.77
N GLU A 7 -18.21 4.41 -7.44
CA GLU A 7 -17.19 5.34 -7.93
C GLU A 7 -16.42 5.97 -6.77
N ALA A 8 -17.12 6.32 -5.69
CA ALA A 8 -16.52 6.87 -4.48
C ALA A 8 -15.67 5.82 -3.74
N ALA A 9 -16.14 4.56 -3.69
CA ALA A 9 -15.37 3.46 -3.12
C ALA A 9 -14.10 3.17 -3.93
N GLY A 10 -14.20 3.15 -5.27
CA GLY A 10 -13.07 3.00 -6.17
C GLY A 10 -12.04 4.14 -6.04
N ALA A 11 -12.51 5.39 -6.03
CA ALA A 11 -11.67 6.57 -5.85
C ALA A 11 -10.94 6.55 -4.50
N ARG A 12 -11.65 6.15 -3.43
CA ARG A 12 -11.05 6.00 -2.09
C ARG A 12 -9.97 4.93 -2.06
N LEU A 13 -10.21 3.78 -2.69
CA LEU A 13 -9.25 2.69 -2.77
C LEU A 13 -7.99 3.12 -3.55
N LEU A 14 -8.19 3.76 -4.71
CA LEU A 14 -7.11 4.30 -5.52
C LEU A 14 -6.28 5.34 -4.75
N GLY A 15 -6.93 6.29 -4.07
CA GLY A 15 -6.24 7.28 -3.26
C GLY A 15 -5.48 6.69 -2.07
N LEU A 16 -5.91 5.57 -1.51
CA LEU A 16 -5.15 4.82 -0.50
C LEU A 16 -3.91 4.16 -1.11
N ALA A 17 -4.06 3.52 -2.27
CA ALA A 17 -2.95 2.89 -2.99
C ALA A 17 -1.88 3.91 -3.39
N LEU A 18 -2.28 5.06 -3.95
CA LEU A 18 -1.35 6.12 -4.34
C LEU A 18 -0.58 6.70 -3.14
N ARG A 19 -1.23 6.86 -1.98
CA ARG A 19 -0.55 7.32 -0.77
C ARG A 19 0.44 6.31 -0.21
N LEU A 20 0.12 5.01 -0.26
CA LEU A 20 1.08 3.96 0.09
C LEU A 20 2.29 4.01 -0.86
N ALA A 21 2.04 4.05 -2.16
CA ALA A 21 3.07 4.13 -3.18
C ALA A 21 3.97 5.35 -3.00
N HIS A 22 3.40 6.54 -2.82
CA HIS A 22 4.16 7.76 -2.58
C HIS A 22 5.00 7.71 -1.30
N THR A 23 4.47 7.13 -0.23
CA THR A 23 5.22 6.95 1.03
C THR A 23 6.42 6.03 0.82
N LEU A 24 6.24 4.96 0.05
CA LEU A 24 7.28 3.99 -0.24
C LEU A 24 8.37 4.55 -1.16
N THR A 25 8.00 5.40 -2.13
CA THR A 25 8.96 5.91 -3.12
C THR A 25 9.60 7.25 -2.77
N GLY A 26 9.03 7.98 -1.81
CA GLY A 26 9.36 9.39 -1.60
C GLY A 26 9.08 10.28 -2.83
N GLY A 27 8.21 9.83 -3.75
CA GLY A 27 7.94 10.53 -5.01
C GLY A 27 8.95 10.26 -6.14
N THR A 28 9.89 9.33 -5.95
CA THR A 28 10.91 9.00 -6.96
C THR A 28 10.56 7.72 -7.75
N GLY A 29 11.14 7.58 -8.94
CA GLY A 29 11.01 6.36 -9.75
C GLY A 29 11.88 5.21 -9.23
N GLY A 30 11.56 3.98 -9.64
CA GLY A 30 12.42 2.80 -9.47
C GLY A 30 12.13 1.90 -8.26
N ILE A 31 11.63 2.45 -7.14
CA ILE A 31 11.36 1.64 -5.94
C ILE A 31 10.15 0.70 -6.13
N LEU A 32 9.02 1.18 -6.69
CA LEU A 32 7.80 0.37 -6.85
C LEU A 32 8.02 -0.92 -7.64
N ASN A 33 8.88 -0.87 -8.67
CA ASN A 33 9.17 -2.03 -9.51
C ASN A 33 9.83 -3.18 -8.74
N ASN A 34 10.42 -2.88 -7.57
CA ASN A 34 11.11 -3.84 -6.73
C ASN A 34 10.27 -4.27 -5.51
N CYS A 35 9.14 -3.61 -5.24
CA CYS A 35 8.36 -3.78 -4.02
C CYS A 35 6.92 -4.21 -4.35
N PRO A 36 6.69 -5.47 -4.73
CA PRO A 36 5.39 -5.91 -5.20
C PRO A 36 4.36 -5.93 -4.07
N LEU A 37 3.13 -5.56 -4.44
CA LEU A 37 1.96 -5.59 -3.57
C LEU A 37 1.00 -6.69 -4.05
N HIS A 38 0.81 -7.73 -3.24
CA HIS A 38 -0.01 -8.88 -3.58
C HIS A 38 -1.24 -8.98 -2.71
N LEU A 39 -2.41 -9.14 -3.35
CA LEU A 39 -3.60 -9.60 -2.67
C LEU A 39 -3.52 -11.13 -2.54
N ILE A 40 -3.39 -11.61 -1.31
CA ILE A 40 -3.35 -13.04 -0.97
C ILE A 40 -4.66 -13.41 -0.23
N PRO A 41 -4.98 -14.71 -0.03
CA PRO A 41 -6.26 -15.13 0.55
C PRO A 41 -6.63 -14.41 1.85
N ASN A 42 -5.66 -14.21 2.75
CA ASN A 42 -5.89 -13.62 4.07
C ASN A 42 -5.26 -12.23 4.25
N GLY A 43 -4.74 -11.59 3.21
CA GLY A 43 -3.96 -10.37 3.41
C GLY A 43 -3.64 -9.58 2.16
N LEU A 44 -3.15 -8.37 2.39
CA LEU A 44 -2.47 -7.53 1.43
C LEU A 44 -1.01 -7.50 1.83
N ARG A 45 -0.17 -8.19 1.05
CA ARG A 45 1.26 -8.34 1.32
C ARG A 45 2.07 -7.35 0.51
N LEU A 46 2.85 -6.52 1.20
CA LEU A 46 3.91 -5.72 0.60
C LEU A 46 5.25 -6.42 0.86
N ARG A 47 5.98 -6.74 -0.21
CA ARG A 47 7.36 -7.22 -0.11
C ARG A 47 8.33 -6.07 -0.35
N ILE A 48 9.33 -5.93 0.50
CA ILE A 48 10.41 -4.96 0.37
C ILE A 48 11.73 -5.74 0.32
N PRO A 49 12.54 -5.63 -0.75
CA PRO A 49 13.84 -6.26 -0.80
C PRO A 49 14.74 -5.81 0.35
N ALA A 50 15.64 -6.68 0.82
CA ALA A 50 16.55 -6.36 1.93
C ALA A 50 17.35 -5.05 1.73
N LYS A 51 17.74 -4.73 0.49
CA LYS A 51 18.43 -3.46 0.13
C LYS A 51 17.60 -2.19 0.41
N PHE A 52 16.31 -2.33 0.65
CA PHE A 52 15.36 -1.25 0.93
C PHE A 52 14.69 -1.40 2.30
N ALA A 53 15.26 -2.20 3.21
CA ALA A 53 14.70 -2.44 4.53
C ALA A 53 14.46 -1.14 5.33
N ASP A 54 15.27 -0.09 5.11
CA ASP A 54 15.12 1.21 5.75
C ASP A 54 13.81 1.95 5.39
N LEU A 55 13.11 1.52 4.34
CA LEU A 55 11.78 2.05 4.00
C LEU A 55 10.70 1.60 4.99
N ASP A 56 10.97 0.57 5.79
CA ASP A 56 10.07 0.05 6.80
C ASP A 56 9.96 0.99 8.02
N GLY A 57 9.07 1.98 7.89
CA GLY A 57 8.72 2.91 8.96
C GLY A 57 7.25 2.82 9.37
N GLU A 58 6.93 3.38 10.54
CA GLU A 58 5.56 3.40 11.08
C GLU A 58 4.56 4.08 10.12
N VAL A 59 5.01 5.09 9.37
CA VAL A 59 4.17 5.75 8.37
C VAL A 59 3.82 4.79 7.23
N LEU A 60 4.79 4.04 6.71
CA LEU A 60 4.55 3.04 5.66
C LEU A 60 3.58 1.96 6.15
N ARG A 61 3.83 1.41 7.34
CA ARG A 61 2.97 0.40 7.98
C ARG A 61 1.54 0.91 8.18
N LYS A 62 1.37 2.15 8.64
CA LYS A 62 0.07 2.79 8.79
C LYS A 62 -0.69 2.89 7.46
N ARG A 63 -0.01 3.30 6.37
CA ARG A 63 -0.63 3.40 5.04
C ARG A 63 -1.03 2.04 4.49
N LEU A 64 -0.18 1.02 4.69
CA LEU A 64 -0.49 -0.35 4.30
C LEU A 64 -1.73 -0.88 5.05
N ARG A 65 -1.82 -0.67 6.36
CA ARG A 65 -2.99 -1.03 7.18
C ARG A 65 -4.27 -0.33 6.69
N GLN A 66 -4.18 0.95 6.33
CA GLN A 66 -5.34 1.69 5.82
C GLN A 66 -5.84 1.15 4.47
N LEU A 67 -4.94 0.77 3.57
CA LEU A 67 -5.28 0.16 2.29
C LEU A 67 -5.85 -1.25 2.48
N ALA A 68 -5.21 -2.09 3.29
CA ALA A 68 -5.67 -3.44 3.58
C ALA A 68 -7.07 -3.44 4.23
N LYS A 69 -7.31 -2.52 5.18
CA LYS A 69 -8.63 -2.33 5.81
C LYS A 69 -9.71 -1.96 4.79
N ALA A 70 -9.39 -1.12 3.80
CA ALA A 70 -10.35 -0.77 2.74
C ALA A 70 -10.71 -1.95 1.84
N LEU A 71 -9.86 -2.98 1.78
CA LEU A 71 -10.06 -4.22 1.04
C LEU A 71 -10.62 -5.37 1.92
N ASN A 72 -10.88 -5.13 3.20
CA ASN A 72 -11.21 -6.16 4.19
C ASN A 72 -10.14 -7.28 4.23
N ARG A 73 -8.87 -6.88 4.36
CA ARG A 73 -7.71 -7.76 4.45
C ARG A 73 -6.78 -7.35 5.59
N GLU A 74 -5.98 -8.29 6.07
CA GLU A 74 -4.86 -8.00 6.98
C GLU A 74 -3.69 -7.39 6.22
N ALA A 75 -2.95 -6.48 6.86
CA ALA A 75 -1.74 -5.90 6.29
C ALA A 75 -0.52 -6.75 6.66
N LEU A 76 0.24 -7.20 5.66
CA LEU A 76 1.45 -7.99 5.84
C LEU A 76 2.64 -7.28 5.19
N LEU A 77 3.72 -7.09 5.94
CA LEU A 77 4.96 -6.51 5.44
C LEU A 77 6.07 -7.55 5.58
N GLU A 78 6.71 -7.88 4.46
CA GLU A 78 7.78 -8.89 4.36
C GLU A 78 9.06 -8.21 3.87
N ILE A 79 10.16 -8.38 4.60
CA ILE A 79 11.49 -7.97 4.15
C ILE A 79 12.22 -9.20 3.59
N GLY A 80 12.71 -9.12 2.35
CA GLY A 80 13.42 -10.22 1.68
C GLY A 80 13.82 -9.91 0.26
#